data_AF-A0A7Z9GPA1-F1
#
_entry.id   AF-A0A7Z9GPA1-F1
#
_cell.length_a   1.000
_cell.length_b   1.000
_cell.length_c   1.000
_cell.angle_alpha   90.00
_cell.angle_beta   90.00
_cell.angle_gamma   90.00
#
_symmetry.space_group_name_H-M   'P 1'
#
loop_
_entity.id
_entity.type
_entity.pdbx_description
1 polymer ?
#
loop_
_entity_poly.entity_id
_entity_poly.type
_entity_poly.pdbx_seq_one_letter_code
_entity_poly.pdbx_strand_id
1 'polypeptide(L)'
;MENIPMTDHDTTPHHDERSCKDLLEWLSDYIDGDLKEELYEKIKNHASHCKPCVAFIQTLQKTAELIQTKPGIDVPPEAMAELTVSLQQCKNEMKKA
;
A
#
# COMPACT_ATOMS: atom_id res chain seq x y z
N MET A 1 -10.94 21.79 -12.40
CA MET A 1 -10.54 20.38 -12.24
C MET A 1 -10.69 19.76 -13.61
N GLU A 2 -9.65 19.90 -14.43
CA GLU A 2 -9.66 19.40 -15.79
C GLU A 2 -9.25 17.93 -15.74
N ASN A 3 -10.16 17.06 -16.19
CA ASN A 3 -9.88 15.65 -16.35
C ASN A 3 -8.77 15.50 -17.40
N ILE A 4 -7.57 15.15 -16.97
CA ILE A 4 -6.45 14.83 -17.85
C ILE A 4 -6.83 13.52 -18.56
N PRO A 5 -6.96 13.50 -19.89
CA PRO A 5 -7.23 12.27 -20.62
C PRO A 5 -6.00 11.36 -20.47
N MET A 6 -6.22 10.11 -20.06
CA MET A 6 -5.22 9.05 -20.15
C MET A 6 -4.91 8.86 -21.65
N THR A 7 -3.83 9.46 -22.12
CA THR A 7 -3.43 9.40 -23.53
C THR A 7 -2.82 8.04 -23.85
N ASP A 8 -3.25 7.51 -24.99
CA ASP A 8 -2.89 6.21 -25.54
C ASP A 8 -1.36 6.07 -25.69
N HIS A 9 -0.77 5.12 -24.97
CA HIS A 9 0.65 4.79 -25.05
C HIS A 9 0.90 3.82 -26.21
N ASP A 10 0.95 4.33 -27.44
CA ASP A 10 1.41 3.58 -28.62
C ASP A 10 2.86 3.97 -28.99
N THR A 11 3.82 3.20 -28.45
CA THR A 11 5.10 2.87 -29.10
C THR A 11 5.82 1.75 -28.31
N THR A 12 5.48 0.49 -28.63
CA THR A 12 6.19 -0.83 -28.46
C THR A 12 7.36 -0.98 -27.47
N PRO A 13 7.54 -2.14 -26.77
CA PRO A 13 7.18 -3.50 -27.18
C PRO A 13 6.18 -4.19 -26.24
N HIS A 14 5.44 -5.16 -26.77
CA HIS A 14 4.40 -5.97 -26.11
C HIS A 14 4.55 -6.11 -24.59
N HIS A 15 3.81 -5.25 -23.90
CA HIS A 15 3.64 -5.25 -22.46
C HIS A 15 2.28 -5.87 -22.19
N ASP A 16 2.24 -6.97 -21.46
CA ASP A 16 0.98 -7.63 -21.11
C ASP A 16 0.21 -6.73 -20.12
N GLU A 17 -0.64 -5.88 -20.68
CA GLU A 17 -1.45 -4.89 -19.96
C GLU A 17 -2.26 -5.54 -18.82
N ARG A 18 -2.66 -6.81 -18.96
CA ARG A 18 -3.36 -7.54 -17.89
C ARG A 18 -2.46 -7.78 -16.69
N SER A 19 -1.22 -8.23 -16.91
CA SER A 19 -0.27 -8.49 -15.82
C SER A 19 0.09 -7.23 -15.01
N CYS A 20 -0.04 -6.04 -15.62
CA CYS A 20 0.21 -4.77 -14.95
C CYS A 20 -0.97 -4.28 -14.13
N LYS A 21 -2.20 -4.50 -14.64
CA LYS A 21 -3.42 -4.25 -13.88
C LYS A 21 -3.50 -5.16 -12.66
N ASP A 22 -3.18 -6.44 -12.83
CA ASP A 22 -3.13 -7.40 -11.72
C ASP A 22 -2.10 -6.97 -10.66
N LEU A 23 -0.93 -6.47 -11.10
CA LEU A 23 0.10 -5.94 -10.21
C LEU A 23 -0.34 -4.68 -9.47
N LEU A 24 -1.07 -3.77 -10.14
CA LEU A 24 -1.65 -2.57 -9.53
C LEU A 24 -2.67 -2.90 -8.44
N GLU A 25 -3.45 -3.96 -8.61
CA GLU A 25 -4.43 -4.40 -7.60
C GLU A 25 -3.76 -4.91 -6.32
N TRP A 26 -2.59 -5.54 -6.42
CA TRP A 26 -1.87 -6.07 -5.25
C TRP A 26 -0.92 -5.05 -4.59
N LEU A 27 -0.73 -3.89 -5.21
CA LEU A 27 0.29 -2.94 -4.77
C LEU A 27 -0.07 -2.23 -3.46
N SER A 28 -1.35 -1.98 -3.18
CA SER A 28 -1.75 -1.39 -1.89
C SER A 28 -1.33 -2.27 -0.71
N ASP A 29 -1.65 -3.57 -0.78
CA ASP A 29 -1.26 -4.56 0.24
C ASP A 29 0.27 -4.68 0.39
N TYR A 30 1.02 -4.53 -0.71
CA TYR A 30 2.49 -4.51 -0.73
C TYR A 30 3.09 -3.38 0.11
N ILE A 31 2.46 -2.22 0.08
CA ILE A 31 2.99 -1.01 0.75
C ILE A 31 2.58 -0.96 2.22
N ASP A 32 1.39 -1.46 2.51
CA ASP A 32 0.90 -1.58 3.89
C ASP A 32 1.63 -2.69 4.66
N GLY A 33 2.47 -3.49 3.98
CA GLY A 33 3.29 -4.53 4.58
C GLY A 33 2.51 -5.80 4.92
N ASP A 34 1.26 -5.93 4.45
CA ASP A 34 0.37 -7.07 4.68
C ASP A 34 0.33 -8.04 3.47
N LEU A 35 1.30 -7.90 2.57
CA LEU A 35 1.34 -8.71 1.36
C LEU A 35 1.82 -10.12 1.66
N LYS A 36 0.99 -11.10 1.25
CA LYS A 36 1.36 -12.51 1.24
C LYS A 36 2.63 -12.74 0.40
N GLU A 37 3.53 -13.58 0.89
CA GLU A 37 4.82 -13.92 0.26
C GLU A 37 4.66 -14.34 -1.22
N GLU A 38 3.57 -15.02 -1.56
CA GLU A 38 3.25 -15.43 -2.93
C GLU A 38 3.04 -14.26 -3.91
N LEU A 39 2.54 -13.13 -3.44
CA LEU A 39 2.29 -11.94 -4.26
C LEU A 39 3.59 -11.13 -4.43
N TYR A 40 4.48 -11.16 -3.44
CA TYR A 40 5.80 -10.52 -3.52
C TYR A 40 6.61 -11.05 -4.70
N GLU A 41 6.68 -12.36 -4.86
CA GLU A 41 7.41 -12.98 -5.97
C GLU A 41 6.77 -12.70 -7.33
N LYS A 42 5.44 -12.61 -7.42
CA LYS A 42 4.75 -12.21 -8.65
C LYS A 42 5.08 -10.77 -9.06
N ILE A 43 5.07 -9.84 -8.10
CA ILE A 43 5.44 -8.44 -8.31
C ILE A 43 6.89 -8.35 -8.80
N LYS A 44 7.81 -9.04 -8.12
CA LYS A 44 9.24 -9.05 -8.46
C LYS A 44 9.50 -9.63 -9.85
N ASN A 45 8.85 -10.75 -10.19
CA ASN A 45 8.98 -11.39 -11.50
C ASN A 45 8.51 -10.46 -12.63
N HIS A 46 7.36 -9.82 -12.46
CA HIS A 46 6.86 -8.86 -13.45
C HIS A 46 7.75 -7.62 -13.56
N ALA A 47 8.09 -6.99 -12.42
CA ALA A 47 8.92 -5.80 -12.37
C ALA A 47 10.30 -6.02 -13.01
N SER A 48 10.87 -7.22 -12.92
CA SER A 48 12.17 -7.53 -13.54
C SER A 48 12.20 -7.37 -15.07
N HIS A 49 11.03 -7.37 -15.73
CA HIS A 49 10.90 -7.23 -17.19
C HIS A 49 10.09 -5.99 -17.60
N CYS A 50 9.57 -5.21 -16.64
CA CYS A 50 8.65 -4.11 -16.88
C CYS A 50 9.14 -2.79 -16.26
N LYS A 51 9.81 -1.96 -17.08
CA LYS A 51 10.31 -0.65 -16.64
C LYS A 51 9.22 0.30 -16.13
N PRO A 52 8.02 0.38 -16.74
CA PRO A 52 6.92 1.21 -16.21
C PRO A 52 6.52 0.82 -14.78
N CYS A 53 6.33 -0.47 -14.51
CA CYS A 53 5.97 -0.95 -13.17
C CYS A 53 7.09 -0.70 -12.16
N VAL A 54 8.36 -0.84 -12.54
CA VAL A 54 9.48 -0.49 -11.65
C VAL A 54 9.42 0.98 -11.23
N ALA A 55 9.22 1.89 -12.19
CA ALA A 55 9.12 3.33 -11.90
C ALA A 55 7.90 3.66 -11.02
N PHE A 56 6.77 2.98 -11.25
CA PHE A 56 5.57 3.15 -10.44
C PHE A 56 5.78 2.68 -9.00
N ILE A 57 6.32 1.47 -8.79
CA ILE A 57 6.61 0.91 -7.46
C ILE A 57 7.52 1.84 -6.67
N GLN A 58 8.60 2.32 -7.31
CA GLN A 58 9.54 3.26 -6.67
C GLN A 58 8.86 4.56 -6.24
N THR A 59 8.01 5.13 -7.09
CA THR A 59 7.27 6.37 -6.78
C THR A 59 6.33 6.17 -5.60
N LEU A 60 5.66 5.02 -5.56
CA LEU A 60 4.67 4.73 -4.56
C LEU A 60 5.32 4.40 -3.20
N GLN A 61 6.42 3.65 -3.18
CA GLN A 61 7.27 3.46 -1.99
C GLN A 61 7.75 4.81 -1.44
N LYS A 62 8.24 5.69 -2.31
CA LYS A 62 8.67 7.04 -1.92
C LYS A 62 7.54 7.84 -1.28
N THR A 63 6.33 7.71 -1.81
CA THR A 63 5.14 8.38 -1.27
C THR A 63 4.80 7.86 0.11
N ALA A 64 4.85 6.54 0.33
CA ALA A 64 4.61 5.93 1.64
C ALA A 64 5.65 6.38 2.68
N GLU A 65 6.94 6.39 2.32
CA GLU A 65 8.03 6.90 3.16
C GLU A 65 7.79 8.36 3.59
N LEU A 66 7.41 9.22 2.64
CA LEU A 66 7.14 10.63 2.92
C LEU A 66 5.95 10.83 3.86
N ILE A 67 4.93 9.98 3.76
CA ILE A 67 3.77 10.02 4.66
C ILE A 67 4.16 9.53 6.06
N GLN A 68 4.90 8.42 6.17
CA GLN A 68 5.34 7.86 7.46
C GLN A 68 6.33 8.77 8.20
N THR A 69 7.20 9.48 7.48
CA THR A 69 8.20 10.39 8.08
C THR A 69 7.61 11.74 8.48
N LYS A 70 6.39 12.04 8.07
CA LYS A 70 5.70 13.25 8.51
C LYS A 70 5.34 13.09 9.98
N PRO A 71 5.67 14.06 10.86
CA PRO A 71 5.20 14.02 12.24
C PRO A 71 3.67 13.95 12.20
N GLY A 72 3.14 12.86 12.77
CA GLY A 72 1.71 12.69 12.93
C GLY A 72 1.12 13.78 13.82
N ILE A 73 -0.20 13.83 13.89
CA ILE A 73 -0.85 14.61 14.94
C ILE A 73 -0.59 13.84 16.24
N ASP A 74 0.04 14.48 17.21
CA ASP A 74 0.20 13.90 18.54
C ASP A 74 -1.18 13.55 19.09
N VAL A 75 -1.36 12.28 19.45
CA VAL A 75 -2.61 11.85 20.08
C VAL A 75 -2.66 12.48 21.48
N PRO A 76 -3.73 13.22 21.82
CA PRO A 76 -3.88 13.75 23.17
C PRO A 76 -3.74 12.64 24.21
N PRO A 77 -2.97 12.84 25.30
CA PRO A 77 -2.75 11.81 26.31
C PRO A 77 -4.06 11.24 26.90
N GLU A 78 -5.09 12.08 27.00
CA GLU A 78 -6.44 11.71 27.46
C GLU A 78 -7.10 10.69 26.52
N ALA A 79 -7.09 10.94 25.21
CA ALA A 79 -7.66 10.02 24.23
C ALA A 79 -6.93 8.66 24.20
N MET A 80 -5.60 8.66 24.38
CA MET A 80 -4.82 7.43 24.46
C MET A 80 -5.13 6.63 25.74
N ALA A 81 -5.32 7.32 26.87
CA ALA A 81 -5.69 6.71 28.13
C ALA A 81 -7.09 6.07 28.04
N GLU A 82 -8.08 6.78 27.50
CA GLU A 82 -9.44 6.27 27.30
C GLU A 82 -9.47 5.03 26.42
N LEU A 83 -8.74 5.05 25.28
CA LEU A 83 -8.62 3.91 24.39
C LEU A 83 -7.99 2.71 25.10
N THR A 84 -6.93 2.93 25.86
CA THR A 84 -6.23 1.86 26.60
C THR A 84 -7.14 1.20 27.63
N VAL A 85 -7.91 1.99 28.37
CA VAL A 85 -8.89 1.46 29.35
C VAL A 85 -9.95 0.62 28.63
N SER A 86 -10.49 1.13 27.53
CA SER A 86 -11.53 0.44 26.75
C SER A 86 -11.03 -0.90 26.21
N LEU A 87 -9.82 -0.94 25.62
CA LEU A 87 -9.21 -2.17 25.13
C LEU A 87 -8.92 -3.18 26.25
N GLN A 88 -8.50 -2.72 27.43
CA GLN A 88 -8.29 -3.58 28.59
C GLN A 88 -9.60 -4.19 29.09
N GLN A 89 -10.69 -3.42 29.10
CA GLN A 89 -12.02 -3.91 29.47
C GLN A 89 -12.49 -5.00 28.53
N CYS A 90 -12.45 -4.78 27.21
CA CYS A 90 -12.81 -5.80 26.22
C CYS A 90 -11.97 -7.08 26.38
N LYS A 91 -10.65 -6.94 26.58
CA LYS A 91 -9.76 -8.07 26.82
C LYS A 91 -10.11 -8.84 28.09
N ASN A 92 -10.53 -8.15 29.15
CA ASN A 92 -10.93 -8.79 30.40
C ASN A 92 -12.28 -9.51 30.29
N GLU A 93 -13.22 -8.97 29.52
CA GLU A 93 -14.49 -9.62 29.20
C GLU A 93 -14.26 -10.89 28.38
N MET A 94 -13.41 -10.83 27.36
CA MET A 94 -13.04 -12.00 26.55
C MET A 94 -12.32 -13.10 27.34
N LYS A 95 -11.60 -12.75 28.42
CA LYS A 95 -10.96 -13.73 29.31
C LYS A 95 -11.90 -14.36 30.33
N LYS A 96 -13.06 -13.74 30.56
CA LYS A 96 -14.09 -14.22 31.49
C LYS A 96 -15.14 -15.08 30.80
N ALA A 97 -15.20 -15.04 29.46
CA ALA A 97 -15.95 -15.95 28.61
C ALA A 97 -15.19 -17.27 28.42
#